data_AF-A0A966GX11-F1
#
_entry.id   AF-A0A966GX11-F1
#
_cell.length_a   1.000
_cell.length_b   1.000
_cell.length_c   1.000
_cell.angle_alpha   90.00
_cell.angle_beta   90.00
_cell.angle_gamma   90.00
#
_symmetry.space_group_name_H-M   'P 1'
#
loop_
_entity.id
_entity.type
_entity.pdbx_description
1 polymer ?
#
loop_
_entity_poly.entity_id
_entity_poly.type
_entity_poly.pdbx_seq_one_letter_code
_entity_poly.pdbx_strand_id
1 'polypeptide(L)'
;MKKIALLSTMLSLVLLAQAQYESIKNKLLIVTPKNLQEAKEDVDKKMSNAKFASKPEAYMLKATIYAYLAADSTNKATGKSDAFEQEAEASLKKYQEMDASAELIKDPIYRNAAIGLYEKLFNEGYDYYQSKKYAESYSKFKKVSEYSDLLIKNQLLNSPVDTNVLILAAFTADNSDQKAEAVKYYKRLADANVTGDSYENVYRFLVTYYFTNKDMDSFEKYKALGLKYYPKSEFFTYDKVDFAVGLETDFDKKLAAIDELLVSDPNNYKANMNLVELAFEALHSEKDDVKKPADPAKLEEKMLKALTSLQQTRPDDPLPFVVMGDHYINMSILADKKREDHVADMRKRNKPGTPASKEDIAKRDQLEKEYEATYYKATEPYEKAAALYAKKGSELNAQEKQQYKKIAGYLGDIYTFKAARSKNAKPAEIAKFEAEAKKWNDIYGSIGR
;
A
#
# COMPACT_ATOMS: atom_id res chain seq x y z
N MET A 1 43.83 -61.53 -12.88
CA MET A 1 43.40 -61.89 -11.50
C MET A 1 43.34 -60.70 -10.54
N LYS A 2 44.38 -59.86 -10.41
CA LYS A 2 44.35 -58.68 -9.50
C LYS A 2 43.19 -57.69 -9.74
N LYS A 3 42.78 -57.47 -11.00
CA LYS A 3 41.64 -56.59 -11.35
C LYS A 3 40.25 -57.20 -11.03
N ILE A 4 40.12 -58.53 -11.07
CA ILE A 4 38.86 -59.25 -10.74
C ILE A 4 38.70 -59.37 -9.22
N ALA A 5 39.80 -59.59 -8.50
CA ALA A 5 39.82 -59.57 -7.04
C ALA A 5 39.41 -58.19 -6.50
N LEU A 6 39.97 -57.10 -7.05
CA LEU A 6 39.63 -55.73 -6.63
C LEU A 6 38.15 -55.38 -6.89
N LEU A 7 37.59 -55.81 -8.03
CA LEU A 7 36.16 -55.63 -8.33
C LEU A 7 35.27 -56.43 -7.37
N SER A 8 35.67 -57.66 -7.04
CA SER A 8 34.93 -58.54 -6.12
C SER A 8 34.99 -58.02 -4.68
N THR A 9 36.11 -57.42 -4.26
CA THR A 9 36.24 -56.77 -2.94
C THR A 9 35.45 -55.47 -2.87
N MET A 10 35.38 -54.68 -3.94
CA MET A 10 34.50 -53.50 -3.99
C MET A 10 33.02 -53.89 -3.97
N LEU A 11 32.61 -54.93 -4.71
CA LEU A 11 31.22 -55.42 -4.70
C LEU A 11 30.78 -55.91 -3.32
N SER A 12 31.63 -56.68 -2.62
CA SER A 12 31.33 -57.15 -1.27
C SER A 12 31.29 -56.02 -0.25
N LEU A 13 32.11 -54.97 -0.41
CA LEU A 13 32.06 -53.76 0.43
C LEU A 13 30.81 -52.91 0.19
N VAL A 14 30.20 -52.95 -1.00
CA VAL A 14 28.91 -52.29 -1.29
C VAL A 14 27.74 -53.09 -0.69
N LEU A 15 27.74 -54.43 -0.84
CA LEU A 15 26.73 -55.32 -0.25
C LEU A 15 26.71 -55.25 1.28
N LEU A 16 27.88 -55.19 1.93
CA LEU A 16 27.98 -55.03 3.38
C LEU A 16 27.48 -53.67 3.88
N ALA A 17 27.65 -52.60 3.09
CA ALA A 17 27.12 -51.29 3.44
C ALA A 17 25.58 -51.27 3.34
N GLN A 18 25.02 -51.83 2.26
CA GLN A 18 23.57 -51.90 2.05
C GLN A 18 22.87 -52.72 3.14
N ALA A 19 23.48 -53.83 3.59
CA ALA A 19 22.96 -54.63 4.70
C ALA A 19 22.89 -53.87 6.04
N GLN A 20 23.74 -52.87 6.26
CA GLN A 20 23.75 -52.10 7.51
C GLN A 20 22.57 -51.13 7.61
N TYR A 21 22.11 -50.57 6.50
CA TYR A 21 20.94 -49.69 6.43
C TYR A 21 19.66 -50.51 6.55
N GLU A 22 19.55 -51.60 5.77
CA GLU A 22 18.40 -52.52 5.82
C GLU A 22 18.15 -53.10 7.20
N SER A 23 19.22 -53.44 7.94
CA SER A 23 19.09 -53.93 9.32
C SER A 23 18.40 -52.93 10.27
N ILE A 24 18.64 -51.62 10.09
CA ILE A 24 17.98 -50.59 10.91
C ILE A 24 16.58 -50.32 10.36
N LYS A 25 16.46 -50.20 9.03
CA LYS A 25 15.20 -50.00 8.32
C LYS A 25 14.16 -51.07 8.68
N ASN A 26 14.55 -52.33 8.78
CA ASN A 26 13.68 -53.43 9.16
C ASN A 26 13.05 -53.27 10.56
N LYS A 27 13.72 -52.58 11.49
CA LYS A 27 13.14 -52.27 12.81
C LYS A 27 12.00 -51.26 12.71
N LEU A 28 11.95 -50.48 11.64
CA LEU A 28 10.94 -49.45 11.39
C LEU A 28 9.72 -49.98 10.62
N LEU A 29 9.75 -51.25 10.15
CA LEU A 29 8.58 -51.89 9.53
C LEU A 29 7.40 -52.01 10.50
N ILE A 30 7.68 -52.25 11.77
CA ILE A 30 6.70 -52.28 12.85
C ILE A 30 7.20 -51.36 13.96
N VAL A 31 6.62 -50.17 14.06
CA VAL A 31 7.01 -49.16 15.03
C VAL A 31 6.46 -49.55 16.41
N THR A 32 7.35 -50.07 17.27
CA THR A 32 7.08 -50.30 18.71
C THR A 32 8.11 -49.53 19.54
N PRO A 33 7.82 -49.20 20.80
CA PRO A 33 8.79 -48.50 21.67
C PRO A 33 10.15 -49.22 21.72
N LYS A 34 10.14 -50.55 21.81
CA LYS A 34 11.34 -51.38 21.80
C LYS A 34 12.12 -51.24 20.49
N ASN A 35 11.46 -51.46 19.34
CA ASN A 35 12.12 -51.40 18.04
C ASN A 35 12.68 -50.01 17.75
N LEU A 36 11.97 -48.95 18.17
CA LEU A 36 12.39 -47.58 17.97
C LEU A 36 13.62 -47.22 18.82
N GLN A 37 13.66 -47.69 20.07
CA GLN A 37 14.83 -47.54 20.93
C GLN A 37 16.05 -48.29 20.36
N GLU A 38 15.87 -49.55 19.95
CA GLU A 38 16.95 -50.34 19.34
C GLU A 38 17.41 -49.75 17.99
N ALA A 39 16.52 -49.13 17.21
CA ALA A 39 16.87 -48.45 15.98
C ALA A 39 17.68 -47.17 16.27
N LYS A 40 17.30 -46.42 17.31
CA LYS A 40 18.02 -45.23 17.77
C LYS A 40 19.45 -45.56 18.22
N GLU A 41 19.59 -46.55 19.08
CA GLU A 41 20.91 -46.98 19.57
C GLU A 41 21.82 -47.43 18.42
N ASP A 42 21.28 -48.18 17.46
CA ASP A 42 22.03 -48.63 16.29
C ASP A 42 22.43 -47.48 15.37
N VAL A 43 21.49 -46.57 15.04
CA VAL A 43 21.79 -45.46 14.12
C VAL A 43 22.82 -44.54 14.77
N ASP A 44 22.68 -44.19 16.04
CA ASP A 44 23.61 -43.28 16.73
C ASP A 44 25.01 -43.89 16.80
N LYS A 45 25.11 -45.19 17.14
CA LYS A 45 26.39 -45.89 17.13
C LYS A 45 27.02 -45.89 15.74
N LYS A 46 26.25 -46.22 14.69
CA LYS A 46 26.76 -46.29 13.31
C LYS A 46 27.08 -44.93 12.70
N MET A 47 26.44 -43.85 13.14
CA MET A 47 26.75 -42.50 12.67
C MET A 47 28.17 -42.04 13.01
N SER A 48 28.83 -42.66 14.00
CA SER A 48 30.26 -42.45 14.27
C SER A 48 31.18 -43.06 13.19
N ASN A 49 30.67 -43.97 12.36
CA ASN A 49 31.40 -44.60 11.27
C ASN A 49 31.32 -43.74 10.00
N ALA A 50 32.47 -43.22 9.54
CA ALA A 50 32.54 -42.36 8.37
C ALA A 50 31.97 -42.98 7.08
N LYS A 51 32.11 -44.31 6.89
CA LYS A 51 31.55 -44.99 5.72
C LYS A 51 30.02 -45.02 5.77
N PHE A 52 29.44 -45.27 6.94
CA PHE A 52 27.99 -45.25 7.14
C PHE A 52 27.44 -43.84 6.93
N ALA A 53 28.02 -42.85 7.61
CA ALA A 53 27.61 -41.44 7.52
C ALA A 53 27.88 -40.79 6.14
N SER A 54 28.67 -41.43 5.26
CA SER A 54 28.92 -40.90 3.91
C SER A 54 27.73 -41.04 2.94
N LYS A 55 26.63 -41.69 3.34
CA LYS A 55 25.47 -41.94 2.48
C LYS A 55 24.25 -41.14 2.90
N PRO A 56 23.46 -40.60 1.95
CA PRO A 56 22.20 -39.90 2.25
C PRO A 56 21.24 -40.72 3.11
N GLU A 57 21.15 -42.03 2.87
CA GLU A 57 20.27 -42.96 3.59
C GLU A 57 20.56 -43.03 5.10
N ALA A 58 21.81 -42.80 5.53
CA ALA A 58 22.14 -42.74 6.95
C ALA A 58 21.38 -41.63 7.67
N TYR A 59 21.35 -40.45 7.04
CA TYR A 59 20.65 -39.28 7.55
C TYR A 59 19.14 -39.40 7.39
N MET A 60 18.65 -40.04 6.33
CA MET A 60 17.22 -40.34 6.18
C MET A 60 16.73 -41.29 7.29
N LEU A 61 17.47 -42.37 7.59
CA LEU A 61 17.16 -43.27 8.69
C LEU A 61 17.13 -42.54 10.03
N LYS A 62 18.16 -41.73 10.31
CA LYS A 62 18.22 -40.94 11.53
C LYS A 62 17.04 -39.98 11.63
N ALA A 63 16.71 -39.26 10.56
CA ALA A 63 15.56 -38.38 10.50
C ALA A 63 14.25 -39.13 10.82
N THR A 64 14.03 -40.29 10.21
CA THR A 64 12.83 -41.12 10.44
C THR A 64 12.72 -41.59 11.89
N ILE A 65 13.79 -42.13 12.45
CA ILE A 65 13.81 -42.61 13.85
C ILE A 65 13.48 -41.47 14.81
N TYR A 66 14.15 -40.34 14.63
CA TYR A 66 13.99 -39.20 15.53
C TYR A 66 12.62 -38.51 15.35
N ALA A 67 12.04 -38.48 14.16
CA ALA A 67 10.68 -38.02 13.94
C ALA A 67 9.64 -38.90 14.68
N TYR A 68 9.79 -40.23 14.61
CA TYR A 68 8.94 -41.14 15.39
C TYR A 68 9.09 -40.93 16.90
N LEU A 69 10.32 -40.72 17.38
CA LEU A 69 10.57 -40.43 18.80
C LEU A 69 9.95 -39.11 19.23
N ALA A 70 9.99 -38.08 18.38
CA ALA A 70 9.39 -36.78 18.65
C ALA A 70 7.86 -36.86 18.74
N ALA A 71 7.24 -37.72 17.92
CA ALA A 71 5.79 -37.92 17.89
C ALA A 71 5.24 -38.79 19.04
N ASP A 72 6.10 -39.53 19.74
CA ASP A 72 5.69 -40.37 20.88
C ASP A 72 5.19 -39.52 22.06
N SER A 73 3.97 -39.80 22.53
CA SER A 73 3.31 -39.05 23.61
C SER A 73 4.07 -39.14 24.94
N THR A 74 4.82 -40.21 25.18
CA THR A 74 5.68 -40.39 26.36
C THR A 74 6.86 -39.41 26.33
N ASN A 75 7.44 -39.19 25.14
CA ASN A 75 8.53 -38.23 24.96
C ASN A 75 8.03 -36.79 25.05
N LYS A 76 6.76 -36.53 24.67
CA LYS A 76 6.10 -35.25 24.94
C LYS A 76 5.92 -35.03 26.44
N ALA A 77 5.40 -36.02 27.17
CA ALA A 77 5.20 -35.92 28.62
C ALA A 77 6.49 -35.74 29.42
N THR A 78 7.61 -36.27 28.91
CA THR A 78 8.93 -36.17 29.56
C THR A 78 9.79 -35.00 29.06
N GLY A 79 9.25 -34.12 28.19
CA GLY A 79 9.94 -32.94 27.68
C GLY A 79 11.08 -33.23 26.69
N LYS A 80 11.15 -34.44 26.13
CA LYS A 80 12.19 -34.87 25.17
C LYS A 80 11.80 -34.65 23.71
N SER A 81 10.52 -34.47 23.43
CA SER A 81 9.97 -34.35 22.07
C SER A 81 10.70 -33.29 21.23
N ASP A 82 10.95 -32.10 21.79
CA ASP A 82 11.57 -30.99 21.04
C ASP A 82 13.03 -31.28 20.66
N ALA A 83 13.80 -31.92 21.54
CA ALA A 83 15.17 -32.31 21.24
C ALA A 83 15.22 -33.37 20.12
N PHE A 84 14.27 -34.31 20.13
CA PHE A 84 14.17 -35.30 19.05
C PHE A 84 13.71 -34.68 17.73
N GLU A 85 12.79 -33.73 17.77
CA GLU A 85 12.40 -32.96 16.59
C GLU A 85 13.63 -32.28 15.97
N GLN A 86 14.40 -31.52 16.76
CA GLN A 86 15.57 -30.79 16.25
C GLN A 86 16.58 -31.71 15.55
N GLU A 87 16.83 -32.90 16.12
CA GLU A 87 17.73 -33.87 15.51
C GLU A 87 17.13 -34.49 14.23
N ALA A 88 15.82 -34.69 14.19
CA ALA A 88 15.12 -35.15 12.99
C ALA A 88 15.21 -34.12 11.85
N GLU A 89 14.95 -32.84 12.15
CA GLU A 89 15.05 -31.73 11.21
C GLU A 89 16.49 -31.60 10.67
N ALA A 90 17.47 -31.60 11.56
CA ALA A 90 18.89 -31.48 11.19
C ALA A 90 19.33 -32.65 10.30
N SER A 91 18.89 -33.87 10.63
CA SER A 91 19.20 -35.07 9.83
C SER A 91 18.51 -35.02 8.47
N LEU A 92 17.24 -34.62 8.39
CA LEU A 92 16.53 -34.53 7.11
C LEU A 92 17.13 -33.45 6.21
N LYS A 93 17.47 -32.29 6.78
CA LYS A 93 18.19 -31.23 6.05
C LYS A 93 19.51 -31.76 5.51
N LYS A 94 20.28 -32.50 6.32
CA LYS A 94 21.55 -33.06 5.86
C LYS A 94 21.37 -34.07 4.74
N TYR A 95 20.33 -34.89 4.80
CA TYR A 95 19.93 -35.77 3.71
C TYR A 95 19.66 -34.99 2.42
N GLN A 96 18.88 -33.91 2.47
CA GLN A 96 18.57 -33.07 1.29
C GLN A 96 19.81 -32.39 0.71
N GLU A 97 20.78 -31.98 1.54
CA GLU A 97 22.07 -31.44 1.07
C GLU A 97 22.90 -32.48 0.30
N MET A 98 22.82 -33.75 0.72
CA MET A 98 23.59 -34.83 0.10
C MET A 98 22.90 -35.44 -1.12
N ASP A 99 21.57 -35.42 -1.14
CA ASP A 99 20.75 -35.88 -2.25
C ASP A 99 19.61 -34.91 -2.51
N ALA A 100 19.85 -33.98 -3.43
CA ALA A 100 18.87 -32.98 -3.82
C ALA A 100 17.64 -33.58 -4.49
N SER A 101 17.68 -34.81 -5.02
CA SER A 101 16.48 -35.47 -5.58
C SER A 101 15.47 -35.79 -4.48
N ALA A 102 15.97 -36.07 -3.28
CA ALA A 102 15.23 -36.51 -2.12
C ALA A 102 14.36 -37.77 -2.35
N GLU A 103 14.71 -38.64 -3.31
CA GLU A 103 13.89 -39.79 -3.71
C GLU A 103 13.60 -40.82 -2.60
N LEU A 104 14.49 -41.00 -1.62
CA LEU A 104 14.25 -41.94 -0.50
C LEU A 104 13.00 -41.57 0.30
N ILE A 105 12.56 -40.31 0.29
CA ILE A 105 11.31 -39.91 0.96
C ILE A 105 10.09 -40.60 0.36
N LYS A 106 10.15 -41.14 -0.86
CA LYS A 106 9.04 -41.89 -1.45
C LYS A 106 8.88 -43.28 -0.84
N ASP A 107 9.91 -43.82 -0.20
CA ASP A 107 9.85 -45.11 0.49
C ASP A 107 8.81 -45.07 1.63
N PRO A 108 7.88 -46.04 1.73
CA PRO A 108 6.85 -46.07 2.77
C PRO A 108 7.38 -45.98 4.20
N ILE A 109 8.61 -46.43 4.45
CA ILE A 109 9.26 -46.39 5.77
C ILE A 109 9.76 -44.97 6.06
N TYR A 110 10.31 -44.30 5.06
CA TYR A 110 10.95 -43.00 5.22
C TYR A 110 9.98 -41.82 5.11
N ARG A 111 8.94 -41.93 4.28
CA ARG A 111 8.00 -40.83 4.00
C ARG A 111 7.34 -40.24 5.25
N ASN A 112 7.09 -41.08 6.24
CA ASN A 112 6.41 -40.69 7.47
C ASN A 112 7.24 -39.70 8.31
N ALA A 113 8.57 -39.63 8.09
CA ALA A 113 9.42 -38.65 8.76
C ALA A 113 9.04 -37.22 8.36
N ALA A 114 8.99 -36.96 7.05
CA ALA A 114 8.65 -35.65 6.51
C ALA A 114 7.17 -35.32 6.78
N ILE A 115 6.26 -36.30 6.63
CA ILE A 115 4.83 -36.11 6.91
C ILE A 115 4.59 -35.81 8.39
N GLY A 116 5.21 -36.56 9.31
CA GLY A 116 5.03 -36.35 10.74
C GLY A 116 5.57 -35.00 11.22
N LEU A 117 6.74 -34.58 10.70
CA LEU A 117 7.28 -33.24 10.99
C LEU A 117 6.38 -32.14 10.45
N TYR A 118 5.89 -32.29 9.21
CA TYR A 118 4.90 -31.41 8.61
C TYR A 118 3.66 -31.26 9.50
N GLU A 119 3.04 -32.38 9.90
CA GLU A 119 1.80 -32.39 10.69
C GLU A 119 2.00 -31.77 12.09
N LYS A 120 3.09 -32.14 12.78
CA LYS A 120 3.40 -31.60 14.12
C LYS A 120 3.58 -30.09 14.06
N LEU A 121 4.46 -29.61 13.17
CA LEU A 121 4.75 -28.18 13.03
C LEU A 121 3.52 -27.40 12.55
N PHE A 122 2.70 -27.99 11.68
CA PHE A 122 1.44 -27.38 11.26
C PHE A 122 0.50 -27.17 12.45
N ASN A 123 0.29 -28.21 13.27
CA ASN A 123 -0.58 -28.12 14.44
C ASN A 123 -0.06 -27.10 15.46
N GLU A 124 1.24 -27.08 15.74
CA GLU A 124 1.83 -26.07 16.62
C GLU A 124 1.69 -24.66 16.07
N GLY A 125 1.96 -24.48 14.77
CA GLY A 125 1.77 -23.20 14.10
C GLY A 125 0.32 -22.72 14.17
N TYR A 126 -0.62 -23.65 14.02
CA TYR A 126 -2.05 -23.37 14.10
C TYR A 126 -2.49 -23.02 15.54
N ASP A 127 -1.98 -23.71 16.56
CA ASP A 127 -2.25 -23.37 17.96
C ASP A 127 -1.75 -21.95 18.31
N TYR A 128 -0.56 -21.58 17.83
CA TYR A 128 -0.04 -20.22 17.97
C TYR A 128 -0.90 -19.19 17.20
N TYR A 129 -1.34 -19.52 15.99
CA TYR A 129 -2.24 -18.68 15.19
C TYR A 129 -3.56 -18.41 15.92
N GLN A 130 -4.21 -19.45 16.43
CA GLN A 130 -5.45 -19.31 17.21
C GLN A 130 -5.25 -18.49 18.49
N SER A 131 -4.05 -18.56 19.06
CA SER A 131 -3.64 -17.75 20.21
C SER A 131 -3.16 -16.33 19.85
N LYS A 132 -3.25 -15.93 18.56
CA LYS A 132 -2.77 -14.64 18.01
C LYS A 132 -1.27 -14.37 18.23
N LYS A 133 -0.48 -15.42 18.44
CA LYS A 133 0.98 -15.39 18.57
C LYS A 133 1.60 -15.49 17.17
N TYR A 134 1.45 -14.44 16.37
CA TYR A 134 1.71 -14.49 14.94
C TYR A 134 3.19 -14.70 14.59
N ALA A 135 4.13 -14.18 15.37
CA ALA A 135 5.55 -14.37 15.12
C ALA A 135 5.99 -15.83 15.37
N GLU A 136 5.53 -16.44 16.47
CA GLU A 136 5.78 -17.85 16.78
C GLU A 136 5.09 -18.76 15.77
N SER A 137 3.86 -18.44 15.39
CA SER A 137 3.11 -19.13 14.35
C SER A 137 3.83 -19.09 13.00
N TYR A 138 4.30 -17.91 12.59
CA TYR A 138 5.04 -17.74 11.35
C TYR A 138 6.32 -18.58 11.33
N SER A 139 7.07 -18.60 12.44
CA SER A 139 8.29 -19.43 12.56
C SER A 139 8.00 -20.91 12.26
N LYS A 140 6.86 -21.42 12.71
CA LYS A 140 6.41 -22.79 12.39
C LYS A 140 5.98 -22.92 10.94
N PHE A 141 5.09 -22.06 10.44
CA PHE A 141 4.59 -22.16 9.06
C PHE A 141 5.67 -21.95 7.99
N LYS A 142 6.71 -21.17 8.28
CA LYS A 142 7.89 -21.07 7.42
C LYS A 142 8.52 -22.45 7.20
N LYS A 143 8.79 -23.19 8.28
CA LYS A 143 9.33 -24.56 8.19
C LYS A 143 8.35 -25.50 7.50
N VAL A 144 7.06 -25.45 7.87
CA VAL A 144 6.02 -26.29 7.24
C VAL A 144 5.97 -26.07 5.72
N SER A 145 6.19 -24.84 5.25
CA SER A 145 6.24 -24.55 3.81
C SER A 145 7.39 -25.27 3.10
N GLU A 146 8.55 -25.40 3.74
CA GLU A 146 9.70 -26.14 3.22
C GLU A 146 9.40 -27.65 3.15
N TYR A 147 8.72 -28.20 4.17
CA TYR A 147 8.27 -29.60 4.15
C TYR A 147 7.18 -29.83 3.11
N SER A 148 6.21 -28.93 2.97
CA SER A 148 5.20 -28.98 1.90
C SER A 148 5.88 -29.07 0.53
N ASP A 149 6.87 -28.21 0.27
CA ASP A 149 7.58 -28.18 -1.02
C ASP A 149 8.34 -29.48 -1.28
N LEU A 150 8.92 -30.08 -0.24
CA LEU A 150 9.55 -31.39 -0.30
C LEU A 150 8.56 -32.50 -0.65
N LEU A 151 7.37 -32.49 -0.03
CA LEU A 151 6.31 -33.47 -0.27
C LEU A 151 5.71 -33.31 -1.68
N ILE A 152 5.47 -32.08 -2.14
CA ILE A 152 5.01 -31.78 -3.51
C ILE A 152 6.04 -32.26 -4.54
N LYS A 153 7.31 -31.89 -4.36
CA LYS A 153 8.42 -32.28 -5.26
C LYS A 153 8.51 -33.80 -5.42
N ASN A 154 8.24 -34.54 -4.35
CA ASN A 154 8.28 -36.00 -4.34
C ASN A 154 6.93 -36.67 -4.65
N GLN A 155 5.94 -35.91 -5.12
CA GLN A 155 4.61 -36.42 -5.50
C GLN A 155 3.87 -37.10 -4.34
N LEU A 156 4.15 -36.68 -3.11
CA LEU A 156 3.44 -37.10 -1.90
C LEU A 156 2.29 -36.15 -1.55
N LEU A 157 2.29 -34.95 -2.13
CA LEU A 157 1.18 -34.01 -2.06
C LEU A 157 0.77 -33.63 -3.50
N ASN A 158 -0.49 -33.92 -3.86
CA ASN A 158 -1.01 -33.77 -5.21
C ASN A 158 -1.60 -32.37 -5.44
N SER A 159 -0.77 -31.33 -5.33
CA SER A 159 -1.13 -29.93 -5.62
C SER A 159 0.11 -29.17 -6.10
N PRO A 160 -0.01 -28.19 -7.01
CA PRO A 160 1.12 -27.35 -7.39
C PRO A 160 1.68 -26.54 -6.21
N VAL A 161 0.84 -26.20 -5.24
CA VAL A 161 1.20 -25.52 -3.99
C VAL A 161 0.31 -25.98 -2.84
N ASP A 162 0.82 -25.98 -1.61
CA ASP A 162 -0.01 -26.18 -0.41
C ASP A 162 -0.69 -24.87 -0.02
N THR A 163 -1.94 -24.70 -0.45
CA THR A 163 -2.68 -23.46 -0.25
C THR A 163 -2.92 -23.12 1.22
N ASN A 164 -3.07 -24.14 2.08
CA ASN A 164 -3.35 -23.95 3.52
C ASN A 164 -2.11 -23.43 4.24
N VAL A 165 -0.95 -24.03 3.96
CA VAL A 165 0.31 -23.59 4.56
C VAL A 165 0.70 -22.22 4.04
N LEU A 166 0.59 -21.98 2.74
CA LEU A 166 0.99 -20.69 2.17
C LEU A 166 0.14 -19.54 2.67
N ILE A 167 -1.19 -19.71 2.80
CA ILE A 167 -2.04 -18.62 3.30
C ILE A 167 -1.76 -18.33 4.78
N LEU A 168 -1.53 -19.36 5.59
CA LEU A 168 -1.21 -19.20 7.02
C LEU A 168 0.18 -18.58 7.21
N ALA A 169 1.18 -19.02 6.44
CA ALA A 169 2.52 -18.43 6.44
C ALA A 169 2.48 -16.94 6.04
N ALA A 170 1.73 -16.62 4.98
CA ALA A 170 1.60 -15.24 4.50
C ALA A 170 0.92 -14.35 5.55
N PHE A 171 -0.22 -14.79 6.07
CA PHE A 171 -1.02 -14.04 7.03
C PHE A 171 -0.27 -13.83 8.35
N THR A 172 0.39 -14.87 8.88
CA THR A 172 1.13 -14.77 10.14
C THR A 172 2.40 -13.94 10.01
N ALA A 173 3.07 -13.97 8.85
CA ALA A 173 4.17 -13.05 8.55
C ALA A 173 3.69 -11.59 8.49
N ASP A 174 2.57 -11.31 7.79
CA ASP A 174 2.05 -9.95 7.68
C ASP A 174 1.61 -9.39 9.03
N ASN A 175 0.87 -10.19 9.81
CA ASN A 175 0.41 -9.80 11.17
C ASN A 175 1.53 -9.80 12.23
N SER A 176 2.77 -10.14 11.86
CA SER A 176 3.96 -9.99 12.71
C SER A 176 4.96 -8.99 12.14
N ASP A 177 4.49 -8.05 11.30
CA ASP A 177 5.27 -6.98 10.66
C ASP A 177 6.41 -7.47 9.75
N GLN A 178 6.36 -8.73 9.30
CA GLN A 178 7.32 -9.35 8.39
C GLN A 178 6.83 -9.31 6.93
N LYS A 179 6.44 -8.13 6.44
CA LYS A 179 5.86 -7.95 5.09
C LYS A 179 6.74 -8.46 3.95
N ALA A 180 8.07 -8.31 4.08
CA ALA A 180 9.04 -8.83 3.10
C ALA A 180 9.08 -10.36 3.05
N GLU A 181 8.63 -11.04 4.10
CA GLU A 181 8.44 -12.49 4.09
C GLU A 181 7.04 -12.85 3.58
N ALA A 182 6.00 -12.12 4.03
CA ALA A 182 4.61 -12.35 3.62
C ALA A 182 4.45 -12.33 2.09
N VAL A 183 5.09 -11.36 1.41
CA VAL A 183 5.05 -11.24 -0.06
C VAL A 183 5.51 -12.52 -0.76
N LYS A 184 6.46 -13.27 -0.21
CA LYS A 184 6.97 -14.51 -0.83
C LYS A 184 5.89 -15.57 -0.94
N TYR A 185 5.05 -15.70 0.09
CA TYR A 185 3.98 -16.69 0.15
C TYR A 185 2.74 -16.22 -0.62
N TYR A 186 2.33 -14.96 -0.47
CA TYR A 186 1.23 -14.39 -1.26
C TYR A 186 1.52 -14.45 -2.76
N LYS A 187 2.75 -14.17 -3.18
CA LYS A 187 3.20 -14.31 -4.57
C LYS A 187 3.01 -15.73 -5.08
N ARG A 188 3.43 -16.74 -4.30
CA ARG A 188 3.27 -18.15 -4.69
C ARG A 188 1.82 -18.55 -4.88
N LEU A 189 0.91 -18.06 -4.02
CA LEU A 189 -0.53 -18.28 -4.17
C LEU A 189 -1.06 -17.63 -5.46
N ALA A 190 -0.72 -16.36 -5.71
CA ALA A 190 -1.17 -15.64 -6.90
C ALA A 190 -0.60 -16.23 -8.20
N ASP A 191 0.68 -16.58 -8.22
CA ASP A 191 1.35 -17.21 -9.38
C ASP A 191 0.80 -18.61 -9.69
N ALA A 192 0.33 -19.33 -8.66
CA ALA A 192 -0.40 -20.59 -8.82
C ALA A 192 -1.88 -20.39 -9.20
N ASN A 193 -2.32 -19.15 -9.46
CA ASN A 193 -3.70 -18.79 -9.78
C ASN A 193 -4.71 -19.26 -8.73
N VAL A 194 -4.34 -19.19 -7.44
CA VAL A 194 -5.28 -19.50 -6.35
C VAL A 194 -6.33 -18.38 -6.29
N THR A 195 -7.60 -18.76 -6.31
CA THR A 195 -8.76 -17.86 -6.35
C THR A 195 -9.84 -18.28 -5.37
N GLY A 196 -10.86 -17.43 -5.20
CA GLY A 196 -12.01 -17.63 -4.32
C GLY A 196 -12.17 -16.42 -3.40
N ASP A 197 -13.36 -16.24 -2.84
CA ASP A 197 -13.70 -15.03 -2.08
C ASP A 197 -12.70 -14.74 -0.94
N SER A 198 -12.18 -15.79 -0.30
CA SER A 198 -11.18 -15.67 0.77
C SER A 198 -9.77 -15.26 0.31
N TYR A 199 -9.50 -15.23 -0.99
CA TYR A 199 -8.18 -14.97 -1.57
C TYR A 199 -8.03 -13.62 -2.25
N GLU A 200 -9.07 -12.78 -2.33
CA GLU A 200 -8.96 -11.43 -2.92
C GLU A 200 -7.84 -10.62 -2.24
N ASN A 201 -7.75 -10.71 -0.90
CA ASN A 201 -6.75 -10.01 -0.12
C ASN A 201 -5.30 -10.40 -0.47
N VAL A 202 -5.07 -11.60 -1.03
CA VAL A 202 -3.74 -11.98 -1.56
C VAL A 202 -3.32 -11.01 -2.67
N TYR A 203 -4.21 -10.77 -3.63
CA TYR A 203 -3.92 -9.90 -4.77
C TYR A 203 -3.85 -8.44 -4.33
N ARG A 204 -4.75 -8.01 -3.44
CA ARG A 204 -4.72 -6.64 -2.87
C ARG A 204 -3.42 -6.37 -2.13
N PHE A 205 -2.96 -7.32 -1.31
CA PHE A 205 -1.67 -7.22 -0.62
C PHE A 205 -0.52 -7.04 -1.61
N LEU A 206 -0.44 -7.89 -2.65
CA LEU A 206 0.65 -7.82 -3.62
C LEU A 206 0.66 -6.49 -4.36
N VAL A 207 -0.49 -6.01 -4.82
CA VAL A 207 -0.62 -4.71 -5.50
C VAL A 207 -0.10 -3.59 -4.60
N THR A 208 -0.59 -3.50 -3.36
CA THR A 208 -0.13 -2.48 -2.41
C THR A 208 1.36 -2.61 -2.11
N TYR A 209 1.84 -3.82 -1.82
CA TYR A 209 3.24 -4.06 -1.47
C TYR A 209 4.18 -3.63 -2.59
N TYR A 210 3.92 -4.05 -3.84
CA TYR A 210 4.78 -3.72 -4.97
C TYR A 210 4.71 -2.25 -5.36
N PHE A 211 3.54 -1.62 -5.24
CA PHE A 211 3.42 -0.17 -5.41
C PHE A 211 4.31 0.58 -4.41
N THR A 212 4.19 0.28 -3.11
CA THR A 212 5.00 0.92 -2.06
C THR A 212 6.50 0.67 -2.23
N ASN A 213 6.90 -0.50 -2.71
CA ASN A 213 8.30 -0.84 -2.98
C ASN A 213 8.80 -0.38 -4.36
N LYS A 214 8.00 0.40 -5.10
CA LYS A 214 8.34 0.95 -6.42
C LYS A 214 8.63 -0.10 -7.51
N ASP A 215 8.14 -1.34 -7.33
CA ASP A 215 8.21 -2.39 -8.35
C ASP A 215 6.94 -2.34 -9.22
N MET A 216 7.00 -1.48 -10.24
CA MET A 216 5.85 -1.19 -11.10
C MET A 216 5.47 -2.36 -12.02
N ASP A 217 6.42 -3.19 -12.40
CA ASP A 217 6.15 -4.38 -13.24
C ASP A 217 5.32 -5.40 -12.46
N SER A 218 5.72 -5.69 -11.22
CA SER A 218 4.95 -6.57 -10.34
C SER A 218 3.60 -5.95 -9.95
N PHE A 219 3.56 -4.65 -9.67
CA PHE A 219 2.30 -3.93 -9.41
C PHE A 219 1.29 -4.13 -10.54
N GLU A 220 1.66 -3.83 -11.78
CA GLU A 220 0.75 -3.97 -12.92
C GLU A 220 0.36 -5.44 -13.16
N LYS A 221 1.30 -6.38 -13.01
CA LYS A 221 1.03 -7.82 -13.12
C LYS A 221 -0.06 -8.27 -12.14
N TYR A 222 0.10 -8.01 -10.84
CA TYR A 222 -0.87 -8.49 -9.85
C TYR A 222 -2.16 -7.68 -9.85
N LYS A 223 -2.13 -6.41 -10.26
CA LYS A 223 -3.35 -5.62 -10.47
C LYS A 223 -4.19 -6.20 -11.61
N ALA A 224 -3.55 -6.58 -12.72
CA ALA A 224 -4.23 -7.23 -13.84
C ALA A 224 -4.80 -8.60 -13.46
N LEU A 225 -4.05 -9.42 -12.70
CA LEU A 225 -4.57 -10.69 -12.18
C LEU A 225 -5.73 -10.49 -11.20
N GLY A 226 -5.62 -9.51 -10.30
CA GLY A 226 -6.69 -9.12 -9.39
C GLY A 226 -7.96 -8.71 -10.12
N LEU A 227 -7.86 -7.85 -11.13
CA LEU A 227 -8.99 -7.43 -11.96
C LEU A 227 -9.61 -8.60 -12.74
N LYS A 228 -8.77 -9.52 -13.25
CA LYS A 228 -9.23 -10.73 -13.95
C LYS A 228 -10.05 -11.64 -13.05
N TYR A 229 -9.61 -11.88 -11.82
CA TYR A 229 -10.25 -12.83 -10.89
C TYR A 229 -11.34 -12.21 -10.03
N TYR A 230 -11.27 -10.90 -9.76
CA TYR A 230 -12.20 -10.14 -8.92
C TYR A 230 -12.71 -8.89 -9.65
N PRO A 231 -13.43 -9.02 -10.77
CA PRO A 231 -13.84 -7.89 -11.62
C PRO A 231 -14.83 -6.94 -10.95
N LYS A 232 -15.42 -7.33 -9.82
CA LYS A 232 -16.32 -6.48 -9.01
C LYS A 232 -15.58 -5.59 -8.01
N SER A 233 -14.27 -5.81 -7.83
CA SER A 233 -13.46 -5.06 -6.86
C SER A 233 -12.91 -3.79 -7.52
N GLU A 234 -13.43 -2.63 -7.10
CA GLU A 234 -12.96 -1.32 -7.55
C GLU A 234 -11.48 -1.09 -7.23
N PHE A 235 -10.96 -1.77 -6.20
CA PHE A 235 -9.55 -1.65 -5.83
C PHE A 235 -8.59 -1.94 -7.00
N PHE A 236 -8.92 -2.88 -7.89
CA PHE A 236 -8.06 -3.21 -9.03
C PHE A 236 -8.26 -2.29 -10.24
N THR A 237 -9.21 -1.36 -10.20
CA THR A 237 -9.40 -0.33 -11.25
C THR A 237 -8.64 0.96 -10.94
N TYR A 238 -8.15 1.10 -9.71
CA TYR A 238 -7.38 2.25 -9.25
C TYR A 238 -6.09 2.44 -10.05
N ASP A 239 -5.80 3.70 -10.37
CA ASP A 239 -4.58 4.12 -11.06
C ASP A 239 -3.46 4.47 -10.06
N LYS A 240 -2.29 4.84 -10.58
CA LYS A 240 -1.13 5.16 -9.73
C LYS A 240 -1.37 6.38 -8.84
N VAL A 241 -2.24 7.31 -9.23
CA VAL A 241 -2.58 8.48 -8.43
C VAL A 241 -3.45 8.05 -7.24
N ASP A 242 -4.43 7.17 -7.47
CA ASP A 242 -5.25 6.59 -6.40
C ASP A 242 -4.39 5.90 -5.34
N PHE A 243 -3.41 5.09 -5.77
CA PHE A 243 -2.51 4.41 -4.83
C PHE A 243 -1.57 5.38 -4.12
N ALA A 244 -0.96 6.34 -4.83
CA ALA A 244 -0.05 7.31 -4.23
C ALA A 244 -0.72 8.17 -3.15
N VAL A 245 -1.94 8.63 -3.43
CA VAL A 245 -2.69 9.52 -2.53
C VAL A 245 -3.48 8.73 -1.49
N GLY A 246 -4.11 7.62 -1.88
CA GLY A 246 -5.02 6.84 -1.04
C GLY A 246 -4.32 5.98 0.00
N LEU A 247 -3.03 5.66 -0.16
CA LEU A 247 -2.25 4.94 0.86
C LEU A 247 -1.74 5.87 1.98
N GLU A 248 -1.73 7.18 1.75
CA GLU A 248 -1.24 8.16 2.72
C GLU A 248 -2.43 8.78 3.48
N THR A 249 -2.25 9.02 4.78
CA THR A 249 -3.24 9.71 5.62
C THR A 249 -2.74 11.07 6.11
N ASP A 250 -1.42 11.23 6.18
CA ASP A 250 -0.79 12.51 6.55
C ASP A 250 -0.77 13.48 5.37
N PHE A 251 -1.11 14.73 5.64
CA PHE A 251 -1.16 15.80 4.65
C PHE A 251 0.18 16.01 3.92
N ASP A 252 1.30 16.07 4.66
CA ASP A 252 2.60 16.36 4.06
C ASP A 252 3.06 15.19 3.19
N LYS A 253 2.79 13.96 3.62
CA LYS A 253 3.07 12.76 2.83
C LYS A 253 2.23 12.67 1.55
N LYS A 254 0.94 12.99 1.63
CA LYS A 254 0.07 13.08 0.43
C LYS A 254 0.62 14.11 -0.56
N LEU A 255 0.96 15.29 -0.07
CA LEU A 255 1.52 16.36 -0.91
C LEU A 255 2.84 15.92 -1.57
N ALA A 256 3.72 15.27 -0.82
CA ALA A 256 4.98 14.73 -1.35
C ALA A 256 4.76 13.63 -2.40
N ALA A 257 3.79 12.74 -2.20
CA ALA A 257 3.44 11.70 -3.15
C ALA A 257 2.90 12.29 -4.47
N ILE A 258 2.07 13.34 -4.39
CA ILE A 258 1.57 14.07 -5.56
C ILE A 258 2.72 14.81 -6.26
N ASP A 259 3.62 15.45 -5.52
CA ASP A 259 4.80 16.11 -6.09
C ASP A 259 5.66 15.09 -6.87
N GLU A 260 5.92 13.90 -6.32
CA GLU A 260 6.69 12.85 -7.01
C GLU A 260 6.05 12.45 -8.34
N LEU A 261 4.72 12.29 -8.36
CA LEU A 261 3.98 11.98 -9.60
C LEU A 261 4.13 13.11 -10.64
N LEU A 262 3.95 14.36 -10.22
CA LEU A 262 4.01 15.54 -11.08
C LEU A 262 5.42 15.87 -11.59
N VAL A 263 6.49 15.33 -10.97
CA VAL A 263 7.84 15.38 -11.54
C VAL A 263 7.91 14.58 -12.84
N SER A 264 7.27 13.41 -12.87
CA SER A 264 7.28 12.51 -14.04
C SER A 264 6.24 12.86 -15.09
N ASP A 265 5.08 13.35 -14.66
CA ASP A 265 3.96 13.74 -15.52
C ASP A 265 3.33 15.06 -15.01
N PRO A 266 3.92 16.22 -15.35
CA PRO A 266 3.46 17.52 -14.87
C PRO A 266 2.02 17.88 -15.27
N ASN A 267 1.50 17.22 -16.30
CA ASN A 267 0.18 17.46 -16.88
C ASN A 267 -0.84 16.39 -16.47
N ASN A 268 -0.50 15.51 -15.52
CA ASN A 268 -1.42 14.50 -15.04
C ASN A 268 -2.66 15.18 -14.43
N TYR A 269 -3.82 15.04 -15.08
CA TYR A 269 -5.04 15.73 -14.67
C TYR A 269 -5.44 15.38 -13.24
N LYS A 270 -5.39 14.09 -12.89
CA LYS A 270 -5.86 13.61 -11.59
C LYS A 270 -4.93 14.03 -10.46
N ALA A 271 -3.61 13.97 -10.68
CA ALA A 271 -2.65 14.45 -9.69
C ALA A 271 -2.74 15.96 -9.47
N ASN A 272 -2.89 16.75 -10.54
CA ASN A 272 -3.11 18.20 -10.41
C ASN A 272 -4.43 18.52 -9.70
N MET A 273 -5.51 17.78 -9.97
CA MET A 273 -6.79 17.98 -9.27
C MET A 273 -6.68 17.68 -7.79
N ASN A 274 -6.04 16.56 -7.41
CA ASN A 274 -5.79 16.22 -6.01
C ASN A 274 -4.92 17.27 -5.30
N LEU A 275 -3.90 17.81 -5.98
CA LEU A 275 -3.08 18.91 -5.45
C LEU A 275 -3.92 20.15 -5.17
N VAL A 276 -4.80 20.52 -6.11
CA VAL A 276 -5.69 21.67 -5.97
C VAL A 276 -6.66 21.50 -4.81
N GLU A 277 -7.32 20.35 -4.70
CA GLU A 277 -8.27 20.07 -3.62
C GLU A 277 -7.58 20.14 -2.24
N LEU A 278 -6.46 19.43 -2.09
CA LEU A 278 -5.69 19.37 -0.86
C LEU A 278 -5.17 20.76 -0.45
N ALA A 279 -4.62 21.51 -1.42
CA ALA A 279 -4.10 22.84 -1.16
C ALA A 279 -5.21 23.85 -0.83
N PHE A 280 -6.32 23.81 -1.56
CA PHE A 280 -7.44 24.73 -1.35
C PHE A 280 -8.06 24.52 0.05
N GLU A 281 -8.27 23.27 0.47
CA GLU A 281 -8.78 22.97 1.81
C GLU A 281 -7.81 23.47 2.90
N ALA A 282 -6.52 23.18 2.77
CA ALA A 282 -5.53 23.60 3.76
C ALA A 282 -5.38 25.13 3.87
N LEU A 283 -5.51 25.85 2.75
CA LEU A 283 -5.41 27.30 2.72
C LEU A 283 -6.66 27.99 3.28
N HIS A 284 -7.86 27.47 3.00
CA HIS A 284 -9.12 28.21 3.22
C HIS A 284 -10.07 27.61 4.26
N SER A 285 -9.89 26.35 4.69
CA SER A 285 -10.80 25.74 5.67
C SER A 285 -10.68 26.40 7.05
N GLU A 286 -11.79 26.69 7.70
CA GLU A 286 -11.82 27.14 9.11
C GLU A 286 -11.95 26.00 10.11
N LYS A 287 -12.04 24.74 9.64
CA LYS A 287 -12.21 23.58 10.53
C LYS A 287 -10.94 23.29 11.31
N ASP A 288 -11.09 22.97 12.60
CA ASP A 288 -9.99 22.68 13.52
C ASP A 288 -9.21 21.39 13.18
N ASP A 289 -9.84 20.45 12.47
CA ASP A 289 -9.25 19.17 12.06
C ASP A 289 -8.39 19.26 10.77
N VAL A 290 -8.43 20.40 10.08
CA VAL A 290 -7.61 20.64 8.88
C VAL A 290 -6.26 21.22 9.27
N LYS A 291 -5.19 20.46 8.97
CA LYS A 291 -3.80 20.91 9.20
C LYS A 291 -3.49 22.13 8.34
N LYS A 292 -3.07 23.22 8.99
CA LYS A 292 -2.59 24.42 8.31
C LYS A 292 -1.20 24.19 7.71
N PRO A 293 -0.93 24.72 6.50
CA PRO A 293 0.38 24.56 5.87
C PRO A 293 1.45 25.37 6.61
N ALA A 294 2.65 24.80 6.73
CA ALA A 294 3.79 25.50 7.32
C ALA A 294 4.25 26.70 6.49
N ASP A 295 4.09 26.63 5.16
CA ASP A 295 4.36 27.70 4.21
C ASP A 295 3.15 27.88 3.28
N PRO A 296 2.16 28.70 3.68
CA PRO A 296 0.95 28.93 2.88
C PRO A 296 1.25 29.53 1.51
N ALA A 297 2.25 30.41 1.40
CA ALA A 297 2.58 31.08 0.14
C ALA A 297 3.15 30.09 -0.89
N LYS A 298 4.03 29.18 -0.45
CA LYS A 298 4.56 28.13 -1.32
C LYS A 298 3.49 27.13 -1.75
N LEU A 299 2.54 26.80 -0.86
CA LEU A 299 1.42 25.93 -1.21
C LEU A 299 0.46 26.61 -2.20
N GLU A 300 0.21 27.90 -2.04
CA GLU A 300 -0.56 28.71 -2.99
C GLU A 300 0.09 28.71 -4.37
N GLU A 301 1.40 28.94 -4.46
CA GLU A 301 2.14 28.89 -5.73
C GLU A 301 1.96 27.54 -6.45
N LYS A 302 2.09 26.44 -5.70
CA LYS A 302 1.86 25.08 -6.22
C LYS A 302 0.42 24.90 -6.72
N MET A 303 -0.57 25.33 -5.95
CA MET A 303 -1.98 25.24 -6.32
C MET A 303 -2.27 26.03 -7.61
N LEU A 304 -1.76 27.26 -7.74
CA LEU A 304 -1.95 28.09 -8.93
C LEU A 304 -1.27 27.50 -10.16
N LYS A 305 -0.08 26.90 -9.99
CA LYS A 305 0.60 26.16 -11.07
C LYS A 305 -0.21 24.94 -11.51
N ALA A 306 -0.79 24.20 -10.58
CA ALA A 306 -1.65 23.05 -10.87
C ALA A 306 -2.93 23.45 -11.60
N LEU A 307 -3.60 24.53 -11.16
CA LEU A 307 -4.75 25.12 -11.85
C LEU A 307 -4.39 25.55 -13.28
N THR A 308 -3.22 26.14 -13.49
CA THR A 308 -2.73 26.50 -14.83
C THR A 308 -2.54 25.26 -15.70
N SER A 309 -1.98 24.17 -15.17
CA SER A 309 -1.85 22.89 -15.88
C SER A 309 -3.22 22.29 -16.25
N LEU A 310 -4.20 22.34 -15.35
CA LEU A 310 -5.56 21.90 -15.61
C LEU A 310 -6.24 22.71 -16.73
N GLN A 311 -6.05 24.04 -16.74
CA GLN A 311 -6.56 24.92 -17.80
C GLN A 311 -5.95 24.59 -19.16
N GLN A 312 -4.67 24.20 -19.21
CA GLN A 312 -4.00 23.83 -20.45
C GLN A 312 -4.46 22.46 -20.97
N THR A 313 -4.66 21.50 -20.07
CA THR A 313 -5.05 20.12 -20.44
C THR A 313 -6.54 19.98 -20.74
N ARG A 314 -7.39 20.81 -20.12
CA ARG A 314 -8.84 20.86 -20.36
C ARG A 314 -9.33 22.32 -20.47
N PRO A 315 -9.09 23.01 -21.60
CA PRO A 315 -9.43 24.43 -21.75
C PRO A 315 -10.93 24.72 -21.76
N ASP A 316 -11.77 23.73 -22.10
CA ASP A 316 -13.23 23.84 -22.05
C ASP A 316 -13.84 23.48 -20.68
N ASP A 317 -13.01 23.10 -19.69
CA ASP A 317 -13.45 22.82 -18.31
C ASP A 317 -13.51 24.14 -17.51
N PRO A 318 -14.70 24.59 -17.04
CA PRO A 318 -14.80 25.81 -16.25
C PRO A 318 -14.22 25.66 -14.83
N LEU A 319 -14.07 24.43 -14.31
CA LEU A 319 -13.74 24.19 -12.91
C LEU A 319 -12.42 24.83 -12.46
N PRO A 320 -11.29 24.72 -13.19
CA PRO A 320 -10.05 25.36 -12.77
C PRO A 320 -10.14 26.90 -12.68
N PHE A 321 -10.92 27.52 -13.57
CA PHE A 321 -11.16 28.97 -13.52
C PHE A 321 -12.04 29.37 -12.34
N VAL A 322 -13.05 28.54 -12.05
CA VAL A 322 -13.90 28.70 -10.86
C VAL A 322 -13.08 28.64 -9.58
N VAL A 323 -12.28 27.59 -9.40
CA VAL A 323 -11.49 27.39 -8.18
C VAL A 323 -10.47 28.52 -8.01
N MET A 324 -9.84 28.98 -9.10
CA MET A 324 -8.93 30.12 -9.07
C MET A 324 -9.63 31.43 -8.65
N GLY A 325 -10.85 31.67 -9.13
CA GLY A 325 -11.66 32.81 -8.71
C GLY A 325 -12.09 32.71 -7.24
N ASP A 326 -12.59 31.54 -6.82
CA ASP A 326 -13.00 31.28 -5.42
C ASP A 326 -11.82 31.46 -4.45
N HIS A 327 -10.62 31.04 -4.85
CA HIS A 327 -9.39 31.27 -4.09
C HIS A 327 -9.13 32.77 -3.87
N TYR A 328 -9.21 33.59 -4.92
CA TYR A 328 -8.99 35.04 -4.78
C TYR A 328 -10.11 35.74 -3.99
N ILE A 329 -11.35 35.24 -4.07
CA ILE A 329 -12.42 35.71 -3.18
C ILE A 329 -12.08 35.42 -1.71
N ASN A 330 -11.67 34.19 -1.38
CA ASN A 330 -11.26 33.85 -0.01
C ASN A 330 -10.08 34.71 0.49
N MET A 331 -9.07 34.92 -0.37
CA MET A 331 -7.96 35.83 -0.05
C MET A 331 -8.45 37.27 0.17
N SER A 332 -9.42 37.73 -0.62
CA SER A 332 -10.00 39.07 -0.44
C SER A 332 -10.76 39.19 0.88
N ILE A 333 -11.47 38.16 1.33
CA ILE A 333 -12.17 38.13 2.63
C ILE A 333 -11.16 38.26 3.78
N LEU A 334 -10.03 37.56 3.71
CA LEU A 334 -8.96 37.67 4.70
C LEU A 334 -8.32 39.08 4.71
N ALA A 335 -8.09 39.67 3.53
CA ALA A 335 -7.58 41.03 3.41
C ALA A 335 -8.59 42.06 3.97
N ASP A 336 -9.88 41.85 3.71
CA ASP A 336 -10.98 42.68 4.21
C ASP A 336 -11.05 42.63 5.74
N LYS A 337 -10.96 41.43 6.32
CA LYS A 337 -10.93 41.24 7.77
C LYS A 337 -9.79 42.01 8.42
N LYS A 338 -8.56 41.95 7.87
CA LYS A 338 -7.42 42.75 8.37
C LYS A 338 -7.71 44.25 8.32
N ARG A 339 -8.33 44.72 7.24
CA ARG A 339 -8.74 46.13 7.08
C ARG A 339 -9.76 46.52 8.15
N GLU A 340 -10.80 45.71 8.35
CA GLU A 340 -11.85 45.94 9.34
C GLU A 340 -11.31 45.93 10.77
N ASP A 341 -10.49 44.95 11.13
CA ASP A 341 -9.86 44.84 12.45
C ASP A 341 -8.99 46.08 12.74
N HIS A 342 -8.19 46.54 11.76
CA HIS A 342 -7.40 47.77 11.91
C HIS A 342 -8.27 49.02 12.07
N VAL A 343 -9.36 49.14 11.30
CA VAL A 343 -10.30 50.27 11.43
C VAL A 343 -11.02 50.25 12.79
N ALA A 344 -11.41 49.07 13.27
CA ALA A 344 -12.06 48.91 14.56
C ALA A 344 -11.11 49.26 15.72
N ASP A 345 -9.85 48.78 15.66
CA ASP A 345 -8.82 49.12 16.64
C ASP A 345 -8.51 50.63 16.64
N MET A 346 -8.33 51.22 15.45
CA MET A 346 -8.12 52.67 15.29
C MET A 346 -9.25 53.48 15.94
N ARG A 347 -10.51 53.09 15.72
CA ARG A 347 -11.68 53.75 16.33
C ARG A 347 -11.69 53.62 17.85
N LYS A 348 -11.26 52.50 18.41
CA LYS A 348 -11.16 52.28 19.87
C LYS A 348 -10.06 53.13 20.50
N ARG A 349 -8.92 53.30 19.83
CA ARG A 349 -7.78 54.08 20.33
C ARG A 349 -7.97 55.60 20.20
N ASN A 350 -8.73 56.06 19.20
CA ASN A 350 -8.92 57.49 18.97
C ASN A 350 -9.99 58.09 19.89
N LYS A 351 -9.68 59.27 20.47
CA LYS A 351 -10.68 60.02 21.24
C LYS A 351 -11.80 60.51 20.32
N PRO A 352 -13.07 60.46 20.75
CA PRO A 352 -14.17 61.05 20.00
C PRO A 352 -13.86 62.52 19.64
N GLY A 353 -13.96 62.87 18.36
CA GLY A 353 -13.70 64.22 17.86
C GLY A 353 -12.24 64.55 17.56
N THR A 354 -11.28 63.62 17.76
CA THR A 354 -9.88 63.81 17.33
C THR A 354 -9.58 63.04 16.04
N PRO A 355 -8.79 63.61 15.10
CA PRO A 355 -8.38 62.92 13.90
C PRO A 355 -7.46 61.73 14.23
N ALA A 356 -7.55 60.67 13.42
CA ALA A 356 -6.65 59.51 13.52
C ALA A 356 -5.20 59.91 13.25
N SER A 357 -4.25 59.15 13.81
CA SER A 357 -2.84 59.34 13.55
C SER A 357 -2.50 59.17 12.06
N LYS A 358 -1.45 59.85 11.58
CA LYS A 358 -0.99 59.71 10.19
C LYS A 358 -0.58 58.26 9.86
N GLU A 359 0.01 57.56 10.82
CA GLU A 359 0.42 56.15 10.69
C GLU A 359 -0.80 55.22 10.54
N ASP A 360 -1.84 55.43 11.34
CA ASP A 360 -3.07 54.65 11.26
C ASP A 360 -3.82 54.86 9.95
N ILE A 361 -3.84 56.10 9.45
CA ILE A 361 -4.40 56.44 8.12
C ILE A 361 -3.58 55.75 7.02
N ALA A 362 -2.25 55.84 7.05
CA ALA A 362 -1.39 55.21 6.05
C ALA A 362 -1.57 53.68 6.03
N LYS A 363 -1.65 53.04 7.20
CA LYS A 363 -1.87 51.59 7.30
C LYS A 363 -3.27 51.19 6.82
N ARG A 364 -4.31 51.97 7.12
CA ARG A 364 -5.66 51.74 6.58
C ARG A 364 -5.64 51.81 5.05
N ASP A 365 -5.04 52.85 4.49
CA ASP A 365 -4.99 53.06 3.03
C ASP A 365 -4.17 51.96 2.34
N GLN A 366 -3.13 51.43 3.00
CA GLN A 366 -2.38 50.27 2.53
C GLN A 366 -3.24 49.00 2.51
N LEU A 367 -3.93 48.68 3.62
CA LEU A 367 -4.79 47.50 3.73
C LEU A 367 -5.98 47.57 2.76
N GLU A 368 -6.51 48.77 2.52
CA GLU A 368 -7.54 49.02 1.52
C GLU A 368 -7.03 48.70 0.12
N LYS A 369 -5.83 49.18 -0.26
CA LYS A 369 -5.20 48.81 -1.54
C LYS A 369 -4.92 47.31 -1.67
N GLU A 370 -4.48 46.65 -0.59
CA GLU A 370 -4.26 45.20 -0.57
C GLU A 370 -5.56 44.44 -0.82
N TYR A 371 -6.64 44.81 -0.15
CA TYR A 371 -7.98 44.27 -0.37
C TYR A 371 -8.44 44.48 -1.82
N GLU A 372 -8.39 45.72 -2.31
CA GLU A 372 -8.82 46.05 -3.68
C GLU A 372 -8.05 45.24 -4.73
N ALA A 373 -6.72 45.20 -4.62
CA ALA A 373 -5.88 44.45 -5.54
C ALA A 373 -6.17 42.95 -5.49
N THR A 374 -6.42 42.38 -4.31
CA THR A 374 -6.73 40.96 -4.14
C THR A 374 -8.11 40.62 -4.69
N TYR A 375 -9.13 41.43 -4.41
CA TYR A 375 -10.48 41.23 -4.90
C TYR A 375 -10.55 41.28 -6.43
N TYR A 376 -9.78 42.17 -7.06
CA TYR A 376 -9.72 42.26 -8.52
C TYR A 376 -9.10 41.07 -9.21
N LYS A 377 -8.23 40.29 -8.55
CA LYS A 377 -7.65 39.07 -9.13
C LYS A 377 -8.72 38.03 -9.48
N ALA A 378 -9.87 38.03 -8.81
CA ALA A 378 -10.98 37.13 -9.12
C ALA A 378 -11.67 37.44 -10.46
N THR A 379 -11.47 38.64 -11.04
CA THR A 379 -12.16 39.08 -12.26
C THR A 379 -11.90 38.15 -13.45
N GLU A 380 -10.64 38.02 -13.86
CA GLU A 380 -10.29 37.27 -15.08
C GLU A 380 -10.65 35.78 -15.01
N PRO A 381 -10.37 35.05 -13.91
CA PRO A 381 -10.81 33.65 -13.78
C PRO A 381 -12.33 33.53 -13.92
N TYR A 382 -13.09 34.39 -13.24
CA TYR A 382 -14.55 34.33 -13.30
C TYR A 382 -15.11 34.71 -14.66
N GLU A 383 -14.54 35.69 -15.37
CA GLU A 383 -14.94 36.00 -16.75
C GLU A 383 -14.72 34.83 -17.69
N LYS A 384 -13.58 34.12 -17.56
CA LYS A 384 -13.29 32.91 -18.34
C LYS A 384 -14.27 31.79 -18.01
N ALA A 385 -14.52 31.52 -16.72
CA ALA A 385 -15.49 30.53 -16.30
C ALA A 385 -16.91 30.85 -16.81
N ALA A 386 -17.33 32.11 -16.68
CA ALA A 386 -18.62 32.59 -17.16
C ALA A 386 -18.76 32.44 -18.68
N ALA A 387 -17.71 32.74 -19.46
CA ALA A 387 -17.73 32.53 -20.91
C ALA A 387 -17.94 31.06 -21.28
N LEU A 388 -17.30 30.13 -20.54
CA LEU A 388 -17.48 28.69 -20.74
C LEU A 388 -18.90 28.23 -20.38
N TYR A 389 -19.48 28.72 -19.29
CA TYR A 389 -20.88 28.41 -18.95
C TYR A 389 -21.86 29.03 -19.95
N ALA A 390 -21.62 30.26 -20.42
CA ALA A 390 -22.44 30.89 -21.43
C ALA A 390 -22.43 30.10 -22.75
N LYS A 391 -21.27 29.54 -23.15
CA LYS A 391 -21.12 28.68 -24.33
C LYS A 391 -21.97 27.41 -24.25
N LYS A 392 -22.17 26.85 -23.04
CA LYS A 392 -23.05 25.68 -22.81
C LYS A 392 -24.53 26.01 -22.94
N GLY A 393 -24.94 27.26 -22.68
CA GLY A 393 -26.32 27.72 -22.87
C GLY A 393 -27.36 26.83 -22.20
N SER A 394 -28.25 26.22 -22.99
CA SER A 394 -29.33 25.35 -22.50
C SER A 394 -28.87 23.99 -21.97
N GLU A 395 -27.62 23.60 -22.23
CA GLU A 395 -27.05 22.31 -21.76
C GLU A 395 -26.59 22.36 -20.30
N LEU A 396 -26.62 23.53 -19.67
CA LEU A 396 -26.26 23.68 -18.26
C LEU A 396 -27.17 22.84 -17.35
N ASN A 397 -26.58 21.96 -16.56
CA ASN A 397 -27.30 21.26 -15.49
C ASN A 397 -27.57 22.19 -14.29
N ALA A 398 -28.34 21.70 -13.30
CA ALA A 398 -28.74 22.52 -12.15
C ALA A 398 -27.55 23.06 -11.33
N GLN A 399 -26.52 22.24 -11.12
CA GLN A 399 -25.31 22.63 -10.39
C GLN A 399 -24.51 23.67 -11.17
N GLU A 400 -24.37 23.50 -12.49
CA GLU A 400 -23.68 24.45 -13.35
C GLU A 400 -24.42 25.79 -13.43
N LYS A 401 -25.77 25.79 -13.44
CA LYS A 401 -26.56 27.03 -13.35
C LYS A 401 -26.31 27.77 -12.04
N GLN A 402 -26.31 27.06 -10.92
CA GLN A 402 -26.01 27.67 -9.61
C GLN A 402 -24.60 28.25 -9.58
N GLN A 403 -23.62 27.51 -10.10
CA GLN A 403 -22.23 27.96 -10.17
C GLN A 403 -22.08 29.18 -11.09
N TYR A 404 -22.71 29.19 -12.27
CA TYR A 404 -22.70 30.33 -13.17
C TYR A 404 -23.38 31.55 -12.53
N LYS A 405 -24.50 31.35 -11.84
CA LYS A 405 -25.16 32.42 -11.08
C LYS A 405 -24.25 33.00 -10.00
N LYS A 406 -23.57 32.17 -9.21
CA LYS A 406 -22.59 32.61 -8.20
C LYS A 406 -21.51 33.51 -8.82
N ILE A 407 -20.93 33.06 -9.92
CA ILE A 407 -19.88 33.79 -10.66
C ILE A 407 -20.42 35.13 -11.17
N ALA A 408 -21.61 35.16 -11.77
CA ALA A 408 -22.23 36.39 -12.25
C ALA A 408 -22.49 37.38 -11.11
N GLY A 409 -22.91 36.91 -9.93
CA GLY A 409 -23.06 37.74 -8.74
C GLY A 409 -21.73 38.39 -8.33
N TYR A 410 -20.67 37.59 -8.17
CA TYR A 410 -19.34 38.12 -7.83
C TYR A 410 -18.80 39.10 -8.87
N LEU A 411 -18.98 38.82 -10.17
CA LEU A 411 -18.57 39.74 -11.22
C LEU A 411 -19.35 41.07 -11.16
N GLY A 412 -20.67 41.02 -10.90
CA GLY A 412 -21.50 42.19 -10.68
C GLY A 412 -21.00 43.05 -9.50
N ASP A 413 -20.69 42.41 -8.38
CA ASP A 413 -20.14 43.07 -7.18
C ASP A 413 -18.75 43.68 -7.45
N ILE A 414 -17.84 42.92 -8.07
CA ILE A 414 -16.48 43.38 -8.41
C ILE A 414 -16.55 44.62 -9.31
N TYR A 415 -17.37 44.60 -10.36
CA TYR A 415 -17.47 45.72 -11.30
C TYR A 415 -18.17 46.94 -10.69
N THR A 416 -19.16 46.73 -9.83
CA THR A 416 -19.78 47.80 -9.03
C THR A 416 -18.74 48.47 -8.13
N PHE A 417 -17.91 47.65 -7.48
CA PHE A 417 -16.85 48.13 -6.62
C PHE A 417 -15.76 48.88 -7.41
N LYS A 418 -15.34 48.39 -8.59
CA LYS A 418 -14.43 49.11 -9.51
C LYS A 418 -14.94 50.50 -9.89
N ALA A 419 -16.22 50.61 -10.25
CA ALA A 419 -16.84 51.89 -10.57
C ALA A 419 -16.80 52.85 -9.36
N ALA A 420 -17.19 52.36 -8.17
CA ALA A 420 -17.21 53.15 -6.95
C ALA A 420 -15.82 53.63 -6.50
N ARG A 421 -14.76 52.87 -6.81
CA ARG A 421 -13.36 53.21 -6.49
C ARG A 421 -12.69 54.11 -7.52
N SER A 422 -13.24 54.21 -8.72
CA SER A 422 -12.66 54.96 -9.84
C SER A 422 -13.14 56.42 -9.92
N LYS A 423 -13.49 57.08 -8.82
CA LYS A 423 -14.11 58.43 -8.81
C LYS A 423 -13.26 59.53 -9.45
N ASN A 424 -11.94 59.32 -9.53
CA ASN A 424 -11.00 60.24 -10.18
C ASN A 424 -10.55 59.77 -11.57
N ALA A 425 -11.08 58.64 -12.05
CA ALA A 425 -10.81 58.13 -13.40
C ALA A 425 -11.64 58.90 -14.44
N LYS A 426 -11.35 58.66 -15.72
CA LYS A 426 -12.10 59.29 -16.81
C LYS A 426 -13.57 58.80 -16.78
N PRO A 427 -14.57 59.66 -17.04
CA PRO A 427 -15.98 59.25 -17.07
C PRO A 427 -16.27 58.03 -17.95
N ALA A 428 -15.55 57.89 -19.07
CA ALA A 428 -15.67 56.75 -19.98
C ALA A 428 -15.23 55.41 -19.35
N GLU A 429 -14.27 55.42 -18.43
CA GLU A 429 -13.80 54.22 -17.73
C GLU A 429 -14.78 53.78 -16.65
N ILE A 430 -15.34 54.74 -15.89
CA ILE A 430 -16.41 54.48 -14.92
C ILE A 430 -17.63 53.88 -15.63
N ALA A 431 -18.05 54.49 -16.75
CA ALA A 431 -19.17 53.98 -17.55
C ALA A 431 -18.94 52.54 -18.06
N LYS A 432 -17.70 52.16 -18.37
CA LYS A 432 -17.36 50.78 -18.75
C LYS A 432 -17.58 49.80 -17.59
N PHE A 433 -17.16 50.16 -16.38
CA PHE A 433 -17.37 49.31 -15.20
C PHE A 433 -18.85 49.20 -14.84
N GLU A 434 -19.62 50.30 -14.92
CA GLU A 434 -21.07 50.28 -14.68
C GLU A 434 -21.80 49.41 -15.72
N ALA A 435 -21.37 49.44 -16.98
CA ALA A 435 -21.93 48.60 -18.04
C ALA A 435 -21.65 47.10 -17.78
N GLU A 436 -20.42 46.74 -17.39
CA GLU A 436 -20.10 45.35 -17.01
C GLU A 436 -20.88 44.93 -15.76
N ALA A 437 -20.97 45.77 -14.73
CA ALA A 437 -21.75 45.49 -13.53
C ALA A 437 -23.21 45.19 -13.88
N LYS A 438 -23.83 46.04 -14.72
CA LYS A 438 -25.20 45.83 -15.20
C LYS A 438 -25.34 44.50 -15.95
N LYS A 439 -24.44 44.22 -16.90
CA LYS A 439 -24.44 42.97 -17.66
C LYS A 439 -24.40 41.73 -16.75
N TRP A 440 -23.52 41.71 -15.75
CA TRP A 440 -23.41 40.57 -14.84
C TRP A 440 -24.60 40.44 -13.90
N ASN A 441 -25.16 41.56 -13.42
CA ASN A 441 -26.39 41.58 -12.63
C ASN A 441 -27.61 41.08 -13.43
N ASP A 442 -27.71 41.47 -14.71
CA ASP A 442 -28.76 40.98 -15.62
C ASP A 442 -28.62 39.45 -15.83
N ILE A 443 -27.39 38.94 -16.04
CA ILE A 443 -27.11 37.51 -16.13
C ILE A 443 -27.51 36.79 -14.83
N TYR A 444 -27.09 37.30 -13.67
CA TYR A 444 -27.46 36.75 -12.36
C TYR A 444 -28.99 36.65 -12.19
N GLY A 445 -29.72 37.69 -12.57
CA GLY A 445 -31.18 37.74 -12.49
C GLY A 445 -31.90 36.82 -13.48
N SER A 446 -31.25 36.47 -14.58
CA SER A 446 -31.79 35.56 -15.61
C SER A 446 -31.63 34.08 -15.25
N ILE A 447 -30.61 33.71 -14.48
CA ILE A 447 -30.33 32.32 -14.11
C ILE A 447 -31.18 31.95 -12.89
N GLY A 448 -32.21 31.13 -13.09
CA GLY A 448 -33.14 30.69 -12.04
C GLY A 448 -34.58 31.16 -12.20
N ARG A 449 -34.98 31.60 -13.40
CA ARG A 449 -36.37 31.54 -13.86
C ARG A 449 -36.58 30.34 -14.77
#